data_AF-A0A010TFA9-F1
#
_entry.id   AF-A0A010TFA9-F1
#
_cell.length_a   1.000
_cell.length_b   1.000
_cell.length_c   1.000
_cell.angle_alpha   90.00
_cell.angle_beta   90.00
_cell.angle_gamma   90.00
#
_symmetry.space_group_name_H-M   'P 1'
#
loop_
_entity.id
_entity.type
_entity.pdbx_description
1 polymer ?
#
loop_
_entity_poly.entity_id
_entity_poly.type
_entity_poly.pdbx_seq_one_letter_code
_entity_poly.pdbx_strand_id
1 'polypeptide(L)'
;MSKFKLDNRTLQLLNAQVNLSETFNHTLRSTPLREALAFRLKVERSKSDTLFTVELGIRAYKADEEMLRPQDEPNANPCFGVRRNKETPRDYYAGETVWDAVYAQAVQELKDAMDLAYLTGQRPADVLKIAATDLNSGFLMVGQGKTEKRLRIRLEDAGAQSGLSTFIDDLQERRALNGIKTSTLITNTSGLRMSQQMLRNRWDEAREKAAVKASADGDTALAISIRQFQFKDIRSKAASEIELTHASRLLGHSTEEMTKKVYRRVGEIVKPTK
;
A
#
# COMPACT_ATOMS: atom_id res chain seq x y z
N MET A 1 50.98 6.41 -26.40
CA MET A 1 50.58 6.55 -24.97
C MET A 1 49.10 6.86 -24.92
N SER A 2 48.30 6.01 -24.28
CA SER A 2 46.87 6.27 -24.06
C SER A 2 46.70 7.38 -23.04
N LYS A 3 45.94 8.44 -23.37
CA LYS A 3 45.67 9.57 -22.47
C LYS A 3 44.29 9.40 -21.86
N PHE A 4 44.24 9.23 -20.54
CA PHE A 4 42.99 9.19 -19.77
C PHE A 4 42.80 10.51 -19.02
N LYS A 5 41.55 11.00 -18.92
CA LYS A 5 41.22 12.20 -18.16
C LYS A 5 40.60 11.82 -16.83
N LEU A 6 41.06 12.45 -15.76
CA LEU A 6 40.40 12.45 -14.46
C LEU A 6 39.32 13.55 -14.48
N ASP A 7 38.08 13.19 -14.16
CA ASP A 7 37.03 14.20 -13.99
C ASP A 7 37.14 14.89 -12.61
N ASN A 8 36.51 16.06 -12.48
CA ASN A 8 36.57 16.85 -11.25
C ASN A 8 36.03 16.07 -10.02
N ARG A 9 35.08 15.16 -10.25
CA ARG A 9 34.51 14.32 -9.19
C ARG A 9 35.56 13.33 -8.67
N THR A 10 36.29 12.66 -9.57
CA THR A 10 37.36 11.73 -9.20
C THR A 10 38.50 12.47 -8.51
N LEU A 11 38.85 13.68 -8.95
CA LEU A 11 39.86 14.51 -8.29
C LEU A 11 39.46 14.89 -6.85
N GLN A 12 38.20 15.26 -6.62
CA GLN A 12 37.69 15.54 -5.27
C GLN A 12 37.72 14.30 -4.37
N LEU A 13 37.35 13.13 -4.91
CA LEU A 13 37.41 11.87 -4.18
C LEU A 13 38.85 11.51 -3.80
N LEU A 14 39.79 11.63 -4.75
CA LEU A 14 41.21 11.38 -4.48
C LEU A 14 41.74 12.30 -3.38
N ASN A 15 41.40 13.59 -3.40
CA ASN A 15 41.81 14.54 -2.36
C ASN A 15 41.28 14.17 -0.97
N ALA A 16 40.04 13.68 -0.87
CA ALA A 16 39.48 13.22 0.39
C ALA A 16 40.18 11.94 0.89
N GLN A 17 40.52 11.03 -0.03
CA GLN A 17 41.11 9.73 0.27
C GLN A 17 42.56 9.79 0.77
N VAL A 18 43.28 10.89 0.50
CA VAL A 18 44.62 11.17 1.04
C VAL A 18 44.66 11.10 2.58
N ASN A 19 43.54 11.40 3.25
CA ASN A 19 43.48 11.41 4.72
C ASN A 19 43.07 10.06 5.34
N LEU A 20 42.90 9.02 4.53
CA LEU A 20 42.40 7.71 4.94
C LEU A 20 43.45 6.62 4.71
N SER A 21 43.46 5.57 5.55
CA SER A 21 44.28 4.37 5.33
C SER A 21 43.39 3.24 4.82
N GLU A 22 43.22 3.15 3.50
CA GLU A 22 42.36 2.15 2.87
C GLU A 22 42.72 1.94 1.38
N THR A 23 42.05 0.98 0.74
CA THR A 23 42.17 0.69 -0.69
C THR A 23 40.93 1.18 -1.44
N PHE A 24 41.12 2.07 -2.41
CA PHE A 24 40.05 2.68 -3.19
C PHE A 24 40.08 2.23 -4.64
N ASN A 25 38.94 1.83 -5.18
CA ASN A 25 38.81 1.43 -6.58
C ASN A 25 38.26 2.58 -7.42
N HIS A 26 38.95 2.91 -8.50
CA HIS A 26 38.61 3.98 -9.42
C HIS A 26 38.53 3.48 -10.85
N THR A 27 37.78 4.18 -11.68
CA THR A 27 37.67 3.87 -13.11
C THR A 27 37.77 5.14 -13.92
N LEU A 28 38.84 5.25 -14.70
CA LEU A 28 39.02 6.32 -15.68
C LEU A 28 38.27 5.97 -16.95
N ARG A 29 37.63 6.96 -17.58
CA ARG A 29 36.95 6.78 -18.86
C ARG A 29 37.56 7.71 -19.89
N SER A 30 37.86 7.19 -21.08
CA SER A 30 38.28 8.02 -22.21
C SER A 30 37.06 8.40 -23.07
N THR A 31 36.90 9.70 -23.33
CA THR A 31 35.95 10.23 -24.32
C THR A 31 36.76 10.65 -25.54
N PRO A 32 36.45 10.23 -26.78
CA PRO A 32 35.20 9.60 -27.26
C PRO A 32 35.23 8.06 -27.36
N LEU A 33 36.37 7.41 -27.07
CA LEU A 33 36.60 5.99 -27.39
C LEU A 33 35.91 4.98 -26.44
N ARG A 34 35.17 5.44 -25.41
CA ARG A 34 34.44 4.60 -24.43
C ARG A 34 35.32 3.55 -23.72
N GLU A 35 36.64 3.71 -23.74
CA GLU A 35 37.54 2.83 -23.03
C GLU A 35 37.53 3.18 -21.55
N ALA A 36 37.46 2.15 -20.69
CA ALA A 36 37.51 2.30 -19.25
C ALA A 36 38.78 1.62 -18.72
N LEU A 37 39.61 2.39 -18.01
CA LEU A 37 40.78 1.87 -17.31
C LEU A 37 40.50 1.87 -15.82
N ALA A 38 40.41 0.68 -15.24
CA ALA A 38 40.29 0.52 -13.80
C ALA A 38 41.68 0.61 -13.15
N PHE A 39 41.75 1.34 -12.04
CA PHE A 39 42.93 1.34 -11.19
C PHE A 39 42.52 1.33 -9.73
N ARG A 40 43.40 0.80 -8.90
CA ARG A 40 43.25 0.76 -7.46
C ARG A 40 44.28 1.66 -6.83
N LEU A 41 43.84 2.55 -5.95
CA LEU A 41 44.70 3.40 -5.13
C LEU A 41 44.72 2.83 -3.72
N LYS A 42 45.88 2.31 -3.30
CA LYS A 42 46.12 1.98 -1.89
C LYS A 42 46.76 3.17 -1.22
N VAL A 43 46.18 3.59 -0.10
CA VAL A 43 46.69 4.68 0.73
C VAL A 43 47.06 4.12 2.09
N GLU A 44 48.34 4.24 2.45
CA GLU A 44 48.86 3.81 3.73
C GLU A 44 49.41 5.02 4.47
N ARG A 45 48.69 5.46 5.51
CA ARG A 45 49.11 6.60 6.32
C ARG A 45 49.93 6.15 7.51
N SER A 46 51.12 6.74 7.65
CA SER A 46 51.96 6.63 8.84
C SER A 46 51.93 7.96 9.62
N LYS A 47 52.66 8.03 10.75
CA LYS A 47 52.79 9.27 11.53
C LYS A 47 53.66 10.33 10.83
N SER A 48 54.48 9.94 9.87
CA SER A 48 55.47 10.82 9.21
C SER A 48 55.20 11.05 7.72
N ASP A 49 54.52 10.13 7.06
CA ASP A 49 54.27 10.16 5.61
C ASP A 49 53.00 9.39 5.21
N THR A 50 52.62 9.50 3.95
CA THR A 50 51.50 8.77 3.36
C THR A 50 51.95 8.18 2.04
N LEU A 51 51.92 6.85 1.95
CA LEU A 51 52.33 6.12 0.76
C LEU A 51 51.12 5.84 -0.13
N PHE A 52 51.26 6.19 -1.42
CA PHE A 52 50.25 5.92 -2.44
C PHE A 52 50.76 4.85 -3.40
N THR A 53 50.07 3.72 -3.48
CA THR A 53 50.35 2.66 -4.47
C THR A 53 49.21 2.59 -5.47
N VAL A 54 49.53 2.76 -6.76
CA VAL A 54 48.56 2.69 -7.86
C VAL A 54 48.74 1.39 -8.63
N GLU A 55 47.75 0.52 -8.56
CA GLU A 55 47.72 -0.75 -9.31
C GLU A 55 46.77 -0.62 -10.51
N LEU A 56 47.29 -0.76 -11.72
CA LEU A 56 46.51 -0.77 -12.97
C LEU A 56 46.05 -2.22 -13.27
N GLY A 57 44.76 -2.46 -13.39
CA GLY A 57 44.23 -3.80 -13.67
C GLY A 57 44.05 -4.05 -15.17
N ILE A 58 44.85 -4.96 -15.75
CA ILE A 58 44.57 -5.55 -17.07
C ILE A 58 43.66 -6.76 -16.85
N ARG A 59 42.43 -6.72 -17.37
CA ARG A 59 41.58 -7.92 -17.47
C ARG A 59 42.16 -8.85 -18.54
N ALA A 60 42.78 -9.95 -18.13
CA ALA A 60 42.93 -11.14 -18.96
C ALA A 60 42.17 -12.28 -18.30
N TYR A 61 41.06 -12.69 -18.91
CA TYR A 61 40.40 -13.94 -18.57
C TYR A 61 41.34 -15.09 -18.95
N LYS A 62 41.73 -15.90 -17.97
CA LYS A 62 42.13 -17.29 -18.20
C LYS A 62 41.38 -18.16 -17.19
N ALA A 63 40.74 -19.19 -17.75
CA ALA A 63 40.18 -20.31 -17.02
C ALA A 63 41.25 -20.91 -16.11
N ASP A 64 40.87 -21.24 -14.88
CA ASP A 64 40.88 -22.60 -14.36
C ASP A 64 40.20 -22.64 -12.98
N GLU A 65 39.59 -23.78 -12.70
CA GLU A 65 38.71 -24.08 -11.58
C GLU A 65 39.32 -23.78 -10.21
N GLU A 66 38.75 -22.81 -9.47
CA GLU A 66 38.68 -22.92 -8.02
C GLU A 66 37.45 -22.14 -7.51
N MET A 67 36.69 -22.76 -6.61
CA MET A 67 35.42 -22.28 -6.07
C MET A 67 35.51 -20.85 -5.52
N LEU A 68 35.09 -19.86 -6.32
CA LEU A 68 34.86 -18.51 -5.82
C LEU A 68 33.59 -18.54 -4.95
N ARG A 69 33.74 -18.30 -3.64
CA ARG A 69 32.60 -18.09 -2.75
C ARG A 69 31.84 -16.84 -3.24
N PRO A 70 30.49 -16.85 -3.31
CA PRO A 70 29.67 -15.76 -3.88
C PRO A 70 29.79 -14.38 -3.21
N GLN A 71 30.66 -14.21 -2.21
CA GLN A 71 30.73 -13.01 -1.37
C GLN A 71 31.65 -11.91 -1.93
N ASP A 72 32.50 -12.21 -2.91
CA ASP A 72 33.49 -11.27 -3.43
C ASP A 72 33.11 -10.63 -4.79
N GLU A 73 31.84 -10.76 -5.22
CA GLU A 73 31.37 -10.00 -6.38
C GLU A 73 31.08 -8.54 -6.00
N PRO A 74 31.67 -7.53 -6.68
CA PRO A 74 31.49 -6.10 -6.39
C PRO A 74 30.09 -5.56 -6.70
N ASN A 75 29.11 -6.44 -6.90
CA ASN A 75 27.69 -6.15 -7.12
C ASN A 75 26.77 -7.10 -6.31
N ALA A 76 27.32 -7.79 -5.29
CA ALA A 76 26.52 -8.62 -4.40
C ALA A 76 25.49 -7.77 -3.65
N ASN A 77 24.22 -8.21 -3.65
CA ASN A 77 23.14 -7.52 -2.96
C ASN A 77 23.50 -7.42 -1.46
N PRO A 78 23.63 -6.22 -0.88
CA PRO A 78 24.01 -6.04 0.53
C PRO A 78 22.95 -6.60 1.50
N CYS A 79 21.74 -6.88 1.01
CA CYS A 79 20.67 -7.53 1.76
C CYS A 79 20.65 -9.06 1.56
N PHE A 80 21.61 -9.64 0.85
CA PHE A 80 21.74 -11.09 0.70
C PHE A 80 22.01 -11.73 2.06
N GLY A 81 21.15 -12.66 2.47
CA GLY A 81 21.19 -13.27 3.80
C GLY A 81 20.36 -12.57 4.89
N VAL A 82 19.86 -11.35 4.64
CA VAL A 82 18.91 -10.70 5.54
C VAL A 82 17.53 -11.34 5.38
N ARG A 83 17.06 -12.04 6.42
CA ARG A 83 15.74 -12.66 6.42
C ARG A 83 14.66 -11.57 6.46
N ARG A 84 13.62 -11.72 5.64
CA ARG A 84 12.43 -10.86 5.70
C ARG A 84 11.77 -11.02 7.06
N ASN A 85 11.39 -9.91 7.67
CA ASN A 85 10.51 -9.95 8.83
C ASN A 85 9.16 -10.52 8.40
N LYS A 86 8.68 -11.55 9.11
CA LYS A 86 7.37 -12.13 8.84
C LYS A 86 6.32 -11.27 9.53
N GLU A 87 5.63 -10.45 8.75
CA GLU A 87 4.53 -9.65 9.27
C GLU A 87 3.31 -10.53 9.56
N THR A 88 2.72 -10.35 10.74
CA THR A 88 1.39 -10.88 11.05
C THR A 88 0.32 -9.97 10.45
N PRO A 89 -0.63 -10.51 9.66
CA PRO A 89 -1.76 -9.72 9.20
C PRO A 89 -2.52 -9.11 10.37
N ARG A 90 -2.95 -7.86 10.20
CA ARG A 90 -3.79 -7.17 11.18
C ARG A 90 -5.08 -7.97 11.42
N ASP A 91 -5.31 -8.35 12.66
CA ASP A 91 -6.52 -9.06 13.08
C ASP A 91 -7.45 -8.10 13.85
N TYR A 92 -8.42 -7.55 13.13
CA TYR A 92 -9.40 -6.61 13.69
C TYR A 92 -10.74 -6.80 12.99
N TYR A 93 -11.80 -7.07 13.76
CA TYR A 93 -13.17 -7.15 13.29
C TYR A 93 -13.99 -6.00 13.86
N ALA A 94 -14.58 -5.20 12.97
CA ALA A 94 -15.56 -4.19 13.36
C ALA A 94 -16.93 -4.84 13.53
N GLY A 95 -17.17 -5.39 14.72
CA GLY A 95 -18.49 -5.88 15.12
C GLY A 95 -19.54 -4.77 15.11
N GLU A 96 -20.82 -5.15 15.20
CA GLU A 96 -21.97 -4.23 15.13
C GLU A 96 -21.86 -3.08 16.15
N THR A 97 -21.52 -3.38 17.41
CA THR A 97 -21.34 -2.36 18.45
C THR A 97 -20.32 -1.27 18.09
N VAL A 98 -19.19 -1.65 17.51
CA VAL A 98 -18.15 -0.68 17.09
C VAL A 98 -18.60 0.08 15.85
N TRP A 99 -19.19 -0.63 14.88
CA TRP A 99 -19.70 -0.04 13.65
C TRP A 99 -20.73 1.04 13.98
N ASP A 100 -21.73 0.69 14.77
CA ASP A 100 -22.84 1.58 15.15
C ASP A 100 -22.38 2.78 15.95
N ALA A 101 -21.43 2.58 16.87
CA ALA A 101 -20.86 3.68 17.65
C ALA A 101 -20.19 4.74 16.75
N VAL A 102 -19.38 4.29 15.77
CA VAL A 102 -18.73 5.21 14.82
C VAL A 102 -19.74 5.78 13.83
N TYR A 103 -20.63 4.95 13.30
CA TYR A 103 -21.66 5.35 12.34
C TYR A 103 -22.60 6.41 12.93
N ALA A 104 -22.99 6.29 14.20
CA ALA A 104 -23.80 7.27 14.90
C ALA A 104 -23.14 8.66 15.00
N GLN A 105 -21.80 8.72 15.08
CA GLN A 105 -21.03 9.98 15.15
C GLN A 105 -20.57 10.48 13.78
N ALA A 106 -20.76 9.69 12.73
CA ALA A 106 -20.35 10.04 11.38
C ALA A 106 -21.27 11.09 10.74
N VAL A 107 -20.65 12.04 10.04
CA VAL A 107 -21.36 12.96 9.14
C VAL A 107 -21.93 12.20 7.93
N GLN A 108 -22.99 12.72 7.31
CA GLN A 108 -23.73 11.99 6.26
C GLN A 108 -22.84 11.49 5.11
N GLU A 109 -22.01 12.36 4.58
CA GLU A 109 -21.03 12.04 3.53
C GLU A 109 -20.01 10.94 3.93
N LEU A 110 -19.71 10.79 5.24
CA LEU A 110 -18.89 9.69 5.73
C LEU A 110 -19.70 8.40 5.83
N LYS A 111 -20.97 8.46 6.28
CA LYS A 111 -21.89 7.32 6.27
C LYS A 111 -22.06 6.76 4.87
N ASP A 112 -22.29 7.63 3.88
CA ASP A 112 -22.38 7.24 2.47
C ASP A 112 -21.10 6.50 2.00
N ALA A 113 -19.92 6.96 2.43
CA ALA A 113 -18.67 6.29 2.12
C ALA A 113 -18.53 4.93 2.82
N MET A 114 -18.98 4.82 4.08
CA MET A 114 -18.96 3.58 4.86
C MET A 114 -19.87 2.52 4.24
N ASP A 115 -21.11 2.89 3.92
CA ASP A 115 -22.10 1.99 3.34
C ASP A 115 -21.65 1.52 1.96
N LEU A 116 -21.19 2.44 1.11
CA LEU A 116 -20.67 2.07 -0.21
C LEU A 116 -19.44 1.16 -0.09
N ALA A 117 -18.53 1.41 0.85
CA ALA A 117 -17.36 0.56 1.09
C ALA A 117 -17.75 -0.84 1.58
N TYR A 118 -18.76 -0.93 2.45
CA TYR A 118 -19.25 -2.18 3.00
C TYR A 118 -19.97 -3.02 1.93
N LEU A 119 -20.95 -2.43 1.25
CA LEU A 119 -21.78 -3.10 0.23
C LEU A 119 -20.99 -3.55 -1.00
N THR A 120 -19.92 -2.83 -1.35
CA THR A 120 -19.07 -3.17 -2.51
C THR A 120 -17.80 -3.93 -2.14
N GLY A 121 -17.41 -3.91 -0.86
CA GLY A 121 -16.14 -4.46 -0.37
C GLY A 121 -14.89 -3.83 -1.00
N GLN A 122 -14.96 -2.62 -1.58
CA GLN A 122 -13.84 -2.02 -2.34
C GLN A 122 -12.84 -1.27 -1.46
N ARG A 123 -11.66 -0.94 -2.02
CA ARG A 123 -10.62 -0.18 -1.28
C ARG A 123 -11.05 1.28 -1.12
N PRO A 124 -10.59 2.00 -0.08
CA PRO A 124 -11.02 3.38 0.15
C PRO A 124 -10.79 4.31 -1.06
N ALA A 125 -9.67 4.10 -1.77
CA ALA A 125 -9.35 4.84 -2.99
C ALA A 125 -10.29 4.56 -4.16
N ASP A 126 -10.78 3.33 -4.27
CA ASP A 126 -11.70 2.90 -5.32
C ASP A 126 -13.13 3.38 -4.99
N VAL A 127 -13.54 3.32 -3.72
CA VAL A 127 -14.83 3.84 -3.23
C VAL A 127 -15.01 5.31 -3.57
N LEU A 128 -14.02 6.16 -3.30
CA LEU A 128 -14.09 7.60 -3.60
C LEU A 128 -14.03 7.92 -5.10
N LYS A 129 -13.85 6.93 -5.99
CA LYS A 129 -13.83 7.15 -7.44
C LYS A 129 -15.16 6.80 -8.11
N ILE A 130 -16.01 6.02 -7.44
CA ILE A 130 -17.28 5.56 -8.01
C ILE A 130 -18.13 6.75 -8.42
N ALA A 131 -18.64 6.70 -9.65
CA ALA A 131 -19.51 7.70 -10.25
C ALA A 131 -20.83 7.08 -10.71
N ALA A 132 -21.85 7.91 -10.87
CA ALA A 132 -23.15 7.50 -11.42
C ALA A 132 -23.01 6.91 -12.84
N THR A 133 -22.00 7.34 -13.60
CA THR A 133 -21.68 6.79 -14.94
C THR A 133 -21.16 5.36 -14.89
N ASP A 134 -20.76 4.87 -13.72
CA ASP A 134 -20.35 3.47 -13.54
C ASP A 134 -21.55 2.53 -13.35
N LEU A 135 -22.76 3.08 -13.19
CA LEU A 135 -24.01 2.35 -13.15
C LEU A 135 -24.47 2.09 -14.58
N ASN A 136 -24.49 0.82 -14.97
CA ASN A 136 -24.86 0.43 -16.32
C ASN A 136 -25.47 -0.96 -16.35
N SER A 137 -26.61 -1.10 -17.04
CA SER A 137 -27.25 -2.38 -17.36
C SER A 137 -27.52 -3.27 -16.13
N GLY A 138 -27.95 -2.68 -15.01
CA GLY A 138 -28.18 -3.41 -13.76
C GLY A 138 -26.90 -3.77 -12.98
N PHE A 139 -25.77 -3.17 -13.30
CA PHE A 139 -24.50 -3.37 -12.61
C PHE A 139 -23.86 -2.05 -12.17
N LEU A 140 -23.14 -2.10 -11.05
CA LEU A 140 -22.09 -1.15 -10.72
C LEU A 140 -20.74 -1.68 -11.26
N MET A 141 -20.16 -0.96 -12.21
CA MET A 141 -18.86 -1.28 -12.78
C MET A 141 -17.74 -0.73 -11.90
N VAL A 142 -16.79 -1.58 -11.48
CA VAL A 142 -15.66 -1.17 -10.65
C VAL A 142 -14.34 -1.56 -11.30
N GLY A 143 -13.47 -0.59 -11.55
CA GLY A 143 -12.07 -0.81 -11.91
C GLY A 143 -11.14 -0.55 -10.72
N GLN A 144 -10.54 -1.61 -10.17
CA GLN A 144 -9.65 -1.48 -9.01
C GLN A 144 -8.32 -0.84 -9.40
N GLY A 145 -7.92 0.26 -8.75
CA GLY A 145 -6.69 0.97 -9.11
C GLY A 145 -5.40 0.22 -8.77
N LYS A 146 -5.41 -0.61 -7.71
CA LYS A 146 -4.19 -1.32 -7.25
C LYS A 146 -3.83 -2.53 -8.10
N THR A 147 -4.84 -3.23 -8.59
CA THR A 147 -4.72 -4.56 -9.22
C THR A 147 -5.30 -4.60 -10.63
N GLU A 148 -5.88 -3.49 -11.10
CA GLU A 148 -6.52 -3.32 -12.41
C GLU A 148 -7.70 -4.25 -12.70
N LYS A 149 -8.10 -5.06 -11.71
CA LYS A 149 -9.23 -5.98 -11.84
C LYS A 149 -10.52 -5.21 -12.04
N ARG A 150 -11.31 -5.66 -13.02
CA ARG A 150 -12.63 -5.12 -13.35
C ARG A 150 -13.71 -6.03 -12.81
N LEU A 151 -14.67 -5.44 -12.11
CA LEU A 151 -15.81 -6.12 -11.50
C LEU A 151 -17.10 -5.49 -12.02
N ARG A 152 -18.14 -6.30 -12.13
CA ARG A 152 -19.52 -5.86 -12.37
C ARG A 152 -20.36 -6.37 -11.23
N ILE A 153 -20.65 -5.50 -10.27
CA ILE A 153 -21.43 -5.85 -9.08
C ILE A 153 -22.90 -5.70 -9.45
N ARG A 154 -23.70 -6.76 -9.26
CA ARG A 154 -25.12 -6.73 -9.60
C ARG A 154 -25.86 -5.77 -8.67
N LEU A 155 -26.79 -5.00 -9.23
CA LEU A 155 -27.70 -4.13 -8.50
C LEU A 155 -29.02 -4.84 -8.14
N GLU A 156 -29.33 -5.94 -8.81
CA GLU A 156 -30.48 -6.81 -8.52
C GLU A 156 -30.00 -8.25 -8.26
N ASP A 157 -30.65 -8.93 -7.32
CA ASP A 157 -30.44 -10.35 -7.07
C ASP A 157 -31.78 -11.07 -6.92
N ALA A 158 -31.92 -12.21 -7.61
CA ALA A 158 -33.15 -13.01 -7.64
C ALA A 158 -34.46 -12.22 -7.94
N GLY A 159 -34.38 -11.14 -8.73
CA GLY A 159 -35.55 -10.31 -9.08
C GLY A 159 -35.93 -9.28 -8.01
N ALA A 160 -35.14 -9.16 -6.94
CA ALA A 160 -35.27 -8.12 -5.94
C ALA A 160 -34.10 -7.12 -6.04
N GLN A 161 -34.37 -5.87 -5.68
CA GLN A 161 -33.35 -4.84 -5.57
C GLN A 161 -32.35 -5.23 -4.47
N SER A 162 -31.05 -5.19 -4.78
CA SER A 162 -30.01 -5.45 -3.79
C SER A 162 -29.88 -4.27 -2.84
N GLY A 163 -29.38 -4.50 -1.62
CA GLY A 163 -29.12 -3.42 -0.66
C GLY A 163 -28.17 -2.33 -1.21
N LEU A 164 -27.28 -2.69 -2.14
CA LEU A 164 -26.44 -1.71 -2.85
C LEU A 164 -27.26 -0.78 -3.75
N SER A 165 -28.24 -1.32 -4.47
CA SER A 165 -29.08 -0.51 -5.33
C SER A 165 -29.98 0.40 -4.52
N THR A 166 -30.61 -0.10 -3.46
CA THR A 166 -31.45 0.75 -2.57
C THR A 166 -30.62 1.89 -1.98
N PHE A 167 -29.42 1.59 -1.48
CA PHE A 167 -28.51 2.61 -0.99
C PHE A 167 -28.14 3.67 -2.04
N ILE A 168 -27.86 3.23 -3.28
CA ILE A 168 -27.49 4.14 -4.38
C ILE A 168 -28.67 5.05 -4.75
N ASP A 169 -29.89 4.52 -4.80
CA ASP A 169 -31.08 5.29 -5.12
C ASP A 169 -31.33 6.36 -4.05
N ASP A 170 -31.30 5.96 -2.77
CA ASP A 170 -31.45 6.89 -1.65
C ASP A 170 -30.35 7.97 -1.66
N LEU A 171 -29.11 7.60 -1.98
CA LEU A 171 -27.99 8.53 -2.10
C LEU A 171 -28.21 9.52 -3.24
N GLN A 172 -28.66 9.05 -4.41
CA GLN A 172 -28.93 9.93 -5.55
C GLN A 172 -30.09 10.88 -5.26
N GLU A 173 -31.14 10.42 -4.61
CA GLU A 173 -32.26 11.26 -4.19
C GLU A 173 -31.80 12.35 -3.22
N ARG A 174 -31.06 11.99 -2.15
CA ARG A 174 -30.49 12.97 -1.21
C ARG A 174 -29.61 14.01 -1.94
N ARG A 175 -28.83 13.58 -2.93
CA ARG A 175 -27.95 14.46 -3.70
C ARG A 175 -28.74 15.39 -4.62
N ALA A 176 -29.79 14.90 -5.27
CA ALA A 176 -30.68 15.69 -6.09
C ALA A 176 -31.40 16.77 -5.28
N LEU A 177 -31.92 16.42 -4.10
CA LEU A 177 -32.57 17.36 -3.18
C LEU A 177 -31.62 18.48 -2.70
N ASN A 178 -30.33 18.17 -2.55
CA ASN A 178 -29.29 19.14 -2.19
C ASN A 178 -28.69 19.87 -3.41
N GLY A 179 -29.23 19.69 -4.61
CA GLY A 179 -28.76 20.37 -5.83
C GLY A 179 -27.37 19.93 -6.32
N ILE A 180 -26.88 18.77 -5.87
CA ILE A 180 -25.56 18.24 -6.24
C ILE A 180 -25.65 17.58 -7.63
N LYS A 181 -24.94 18.16 -8.61
CA LYS A 181 -24.98 17.71 -10.03
C LYS A 181 -23.77 16.88 -10.47
N THR A 182 -22.81 16.66 -9.59
CA THR A 182 -21.59 15.92 -9.93
C THR A 182 -21.88 14.43 -10.17
N SER A 183 -21.08 13.76 -11.01
CA SER A 183 -21.28 12.33 -11.24
C SER A 183 -20.74 11.47 -10.09
N THR A 184 -19.68 11.89 -9.41
CA THR A 184 -19.08 11.14 -8.28
C THR A 184 -20.10 10.92 -7.17
N LEU A 185 -20.24 9.68 -6.69
CA LEU A 185 -21.25 9.35 -5.68
C LEU A 185 -20.89 9.92 -4.29
N ILE A 186 -19.63 9.79 -3.88
CA ILE A 186 -19.16 10.27 -2.58
C ILE A 186 -18.63 11.70 -2.71
N THR A 187 -19.46 12.65 -2.31
CA THR A 187 -19.16 14.09 -2.34
C THR A 187 -19.07 14.67 -0.94
N ASN A 188 -18.55 15.90 -0.84
CA ASN A 188 -18.76 16.73 0.33
C ASN A 188 -20.15 17.41 0.28
N THR A 189 -20.49 18.16 1.33
CA THR A 189 -21.71 18.96 1.42
C THR A 189 -21.88 19.99 0.29
N SER A 190 -20.79 20.48 -0.29
CA SER A 190 -20.81 21.40 -1.45
C SER A 190 -20.92 20.67 -2.80
N GLY A 191 -21.03 19.34 -2.80
CA GLY A 191 -21.12 18.52 -4.02
C GLY A 191 -19.78 18.23 -4.71
N LEU A 192 -18.65 18.69 -4.16
CA LEU A 192 -17.31 18.36 -4.66
C LEU A 192 -16.91 16.95 -4.23
N ARG A 193 -16.14 16.25 -5.06
CA ARG A 193 -15.62 14.91 -4.72
C ARG A 193 -14.87 14.91 -3.39
N MET A 194 -15.18 13.94 -2.53
CA MET A 194 -14.44 13.75 -1.28
C MET A 194 -13.00 13.31 -1.57
N SER A 195 -12.03 14.01 -0.97
CA SER A 195 -10.61 13.65 -1.09
C SER A 195 -10.22 12.56 -0.07
N GLN A 196 -9.10 11.88 -0.29
CA GLN A 196 -8.56 10.89 0.66
C GLN A 196 -8.25 11.53 2.02
N GLN A 197 -7.68 12.74 2.03
CA GLN A 197 -7.40 13.47 3.26
C GLN A 197 -8.67 13.83 4.00
N MET A 198 -9.71 14.25 3.28
CA MET A 198 -11.00 14.59 3.86
C MET A 198 -11.68 13.36 4.47
N LEU A 199 -11.68 12.22 3.77
CA LEU A 199 -12.16 10.95 4.29
C LEU A 199 -11.44 10.58 5.59
N ARG A 200 -10.10 10.69 5.61
CA ARG A 200 -9.28 10.41 6.79
C ARG A 200 -9.63 11.32 7.96
N ASN A 201 -9.71 12.63 7.74
CA ASN A 201 -10.03 13.59 8.79
C ASN A 201 -11.41 13.32 9.39
N ARG A 202 -12.43 13.11 8.55
CA ARG A 202 -13.80 12.81 9.00
C ARG A 202 -13.87 11.48 9.74
N TRP A 203 -13.11 10.47 9.29
CA TRP A 203 -13.01 9.19 9.97
C TRP A 203 -12.37 9.32 11.35
N ASP A 204 -11.25 10.04 11.45
CA ASP A 204 -10.55 10.26 12.71
C ASP A 204 -11.44 11.05 13.70
N GLU A 205 -12.16 12.07 13.22
CA GLU A 205 -13.12 12.83 14.02
C GLU A 205 -14.29 11.97 14.52
N ALA A 206 -14.93 11.19 13.64
CA ALA A 206 -16.05 10.33 14.01
C ALA A 206 -15.64 9.26 15.04
N ARG A 207 -14.45 8.67 14.86
CA ARG A 207 -13.90 7.69 15.81
C ARG A 207 -13.57 8.31 17.15
N GLU A 208 -12.96 9.48 17.18
CA GLU A 208 -12.61 10.11 18.45
C GLU A 208 -13.88 10.51 19.22
N LYS A 209 -14.87 11.09 18.54
CA LYS A 209 -16.19 11.37 19.16
C LYS A 209 -16.83 10.11 19.72
N ALA A 210 -16.85 9.02 18.96
CA ALA A 210 -17.42 7.75 19.39
C ALA A 210 -16.66 7.14 20.57
N ALA A 211 -15.32 7.22 20.57
CA ALA A 211 -14.49 6.70 21.64
C ALA A 211 -14.60 7.52 22.94
N VAL A 212 -14.66 8.85 22.84
CA VAL A 212 -14.92 9.74 23.99
C VAL A 212 -16.29 9.43 24.60
N LYS A 213 -17.32 9.28 23.76
CA LYS A 213 -18.66 8.90 24.23
C LYS A 213 -18.65 7.55 24.95
N ALA A 214 -18.07 6.51 24.34
CA ALA A 214 -17.97 5.18 24.96
C ALA A 214 -17.20 5.21 26.29
N SER A 215 -16.13 6.01 26.38
CA SER A 215 -15.39 6.20 27.63
C SER A 215 -16.22 6.94 28.70
N ALA A 216 -17.00 7.95 28.32
CA ALA A 216 -17.90 8.66 29.22
C ALA A 216 -19.03 7.74 29.74
N ASP A 217 -19.49 6.81 28.90
CA ASP A 217 -20.48 5.80 29.26
C ASP A 217 -19.87 4.64 30.10
N GLY A 218 -18.56 4.69 30.40
CA GLY A 218 -17.85 3.71 31.22
C GLY A 218 -17.30 2.49 30.47
N ASP A 219 -17.54 2.39 29.16
CA ASP A 219 -17.05 1.28 28.32
C ASP A 219 -15.68 1.61 27.70
N THR A 220 -14.64 1.47 28.52
CA THR A 220 -13.25 1.68 28.12
C THR A 220 -12.78 0.69 27.06
N ALA A 221 -13.29 -0.55 27.08
CA ALA A 221 -12.94 -1.58 26.11
C ALA A 221 -13.47 -1.24 24.71
N LEU A 222 -14.74 -0.80 24.62
CA LEU A 222 -15.33 -0.30 23.39
C LEU A 222 -14.58 0.92 22.87
N ALA A 223 -14.23 1.87 23.73
CA ALA A 223 -13.47 3.05 23.33
C ALA A 223 -12.08 2.71 22.74
N ILE A 224 -11.37 1.73 23.32
CA ILE A 224 -10.09 1.23 22.76
C ILE A 224 -10.34 0.58 21.40
N SER A 225 -11.36 -0.26 21.28
CA SER A 225 -11.71 -0.93 20.03
C SER A 225 -12.06 0.08 18.93
N ILE A 226 -12.88 1.09 19.22
CA ILE A 226 -13.23 2.17 18.29
C ILE A 226 -11.98 2.90 17.79
N ARG A 227 -11.04 3.26 18.68
CA ARG A 227 -9.80 3.95 18.29
C ARG A 227 -8.91 3.10 17.39
N GLN A 228 -9.00 1.78 17.50
CA GLN A 228 -8.29 0.87 16.60
C GLN A 228 -8.97 0.73 15.24
N PHE A 229 -10.28 0.94 15.11
CA PHE A 229 -11.02 0.74 13.86
C PHE A 229 -10.48 1.61 12.71
N GLN A 230 -9.99 1.02 11.63
CA GLN A 230 -9.54 1.77 10.44
C GLN A 230 -10.58 1.65 9.32
N PHE A 231 -10.74 2.68 8.48
CA PHE A 231 -11.72 2.65 7.38
C PHE A 231 -11.48 1.46 6.42
N LYS A 232 -10.22 1.04 6.23
CA LYS A 232 -9.92 -0.16 5.41
C LYS A 232 -10.43 -1.47 6.04
N ASP A 233 -10.69 -1.49 7.34
CA ASP A 233 -11.19 -2.68 8.05
C ASP A 233 -12.67 -2.96 7.71
N ILE A 234 -13.38 -1.99 7.11
CA ILE A 234 -14.73 -2.18 6.52
C ILE A 234 -14.69 -3.27 5.44
N ARG A 235 -13.60 -3.34 4.66
CA ARG A 235 -13.43 -4.36 3.63
C ARG A 235 -13.29 -5.76 4.21
N SER A 236 -12.60 -5.92 5.35
CA SER A 236 -12.54 -7.19 6.08
C SER A 236 -13.85 -7.53 6.79
N LYS A 237 -14.59 -6.53 7.27
CA LYS A 237 -15.95 -6.71 7.80
C LYS A 237 -16.87 -7.30 6.72
N ALA A 238 -16.95 -6.67 5.55
CA ALA A 238 -17.74 -7.16 4.41
C ALA A 238 -17.35 -8.58 4.01
N ALA A 239 -16.04 -8.87 3.89
CA ALA A 239 -15.57 -10.23 3.58
C ALA A 239 -15.87 -11.27 4.67
N SER A 240 -16.06 -10.82 5.92
CA SER A 240 -16.36 -11.68 7.07
C SER A 240 -17.85 -11.99 7.24
N GLU A 241 -18.72 -11.29 6.53
CA GLU A 241 -20.18 -11.42 6.71
C GLU A 241 -20.86 -12.10 5.52
N ILE A 242 -20.09 -12.46 4.48
CA ILE A 242 -20.57 -13.17 3.28
C ILE A 242 -19.73 -14.41 2.99
N GLU A 243 -20.30 -15.39 2.31
CA GLU A 243 -19.61 -16.66 1.97
C GLU A 243 -18.23 -16.44 1.33
N LEU A 244 -17.24 -17.25 1.72
CA LEU A 244 -15.82 -17.04 1.38
C LEU A 244 -15.58 -16.93 -0.13
N THR A 245 -16.23 -17.81 -0.90
CA THR A 245 -16.11 -17.86 -2.35
C THR A 245 -16.65 -16.57 -2.99
N HIS A 246 -17.79 -16.08 -2.49
CA HIS A 246 -18.40 -14.83 -2.91
C HIS A 246 -17.55 -13.62 -2.48
N ALA A 247 -17.09 -13.58 -1.23
CA ALA A 247 -16.19 -12.55 -0.71
C ALA A 247 -14.94 -12.40 -1.58
N SER A 248 -14.29 -13.51 -1.93
CA SER A 248 -13.09 -13.51 -2.77
C SER A 248 -13.35 -12.87 -4.13
N ARG A 249 -14.49 -13.17 -4.76
CA ARG A 249 -14.91 -12.59 -6.04
C ARG A 249 -15.21 -11.10 -5.92
N LEU A 250 -15.98 -10.70 -4.89
CA LEU A 250 -16.37 -9.31 -4.63
C LEU A 250 -15.14 -8.43 -4.34
N LEU A 251 -14.20 -8.92 -3.54
CA LEU A 251 -12.96 -8.21 -3.23
C LEU A 251 -12.01 -8.21 -4.43
N GLY A 252 -12.25 -9.03 -5.46
CA GLY A 252 -11.40 -9.07 -6.63
C GLY A 252 -10.07 -9.80 -6.39
N HIS A 253 -10.05 -10.78 -5.49
CA HIS A 253 -8.86 -11.62 -5.30
C HIS A 253 -8.79 -12.72 -6.36
N SER A 254 -7.56 -13.15 -6.68
CA SER A 254 -7.33 -14.26 -7.62
C SER A 254 -7.52 -15.62 -6.96
N THR A 255 -7.25 -15.71 -5.65
CA THR A 255 -7.38 -16.94 -4.86
C THR A 255 -8.14 -16.67 -3.57
N GLU A 256 -8.93 -17.65 -3.12
CA GLU A 256 -9.69 -17.57 -1.87
C GLU A 256 -8.79 -17.54 -0.64
N GLU A 257 -7.61 -18.17 -0.73
CA GLU A 257 -6.62 -18.21 0.34
C GLU A 257 -6.19 -16.81 0.81
N MET A 258 -6.09 -15.84 -0.11
CA MET A 258 -5.82 -14.45 0.23
C MET A 258 -6.94 -13.85 1.09
N THR A 259 -8.19 -14.12 0.73
CA THR A 259 -9.37 -13.66 1.48
C THR A 259 -9.42 -14.32 2.85
N LYS A 260 -9.22 -15.64 2.90
CA LYS A 260 -9.21 -16.43 4.14
C LYS A 260 -8.13 -15.97 5.12
N LYS A 261 -6.90 -15.76 4.64
CA LYS A 261 -5.77 -15.36 5.49
C LYS A 261 -5.81 -13.90 5.90
N VAL A 262 -6.19 -13.00 4.99
CA VAL A 262 -5.99 -11.55 5.18
C VAL A 262 -7.27 -10.81 5.49
N TYR A 263 -8.46 -11.32 5.13
CA TYR A 263 -9.72 -10.55 5.26
C TYR A 263 -10.80 -11.22 6.11
N ARG A 264 -10.69 -12.53 6.38
CA ARG A 264 -11.58 -13.19 7.34
C ARG A 264 -11.19 -12.90 8.78
N ARG A 265 -12.19 -12.52 9.58
CA ARG A 265 -12.06 -12.21 11.00
C ARG A 265 -13.08 -12.95 11.86
N VAL A 266 -14.22 -13.29 11.28
CA VAL A 266 -15.23 -14.14 11.88
C VAL A 266 -15.10 -15.54 11.29
N GLY A 267 -15.18 -16.56 12.15
CA GLY A 267 -15.16 -17.97 11.77
C GLY A 267 -16.32 -18.37 10.85
N GLU A 268 -16.26 -19.59 10.33
CA GLU A 268 -17.33 -20.14 9.51
C GLU A 268 -18.59 -20.40 10.34
N ILE A 269 -19.74 -20.09 9.77
CA ILE A 269 -21.03 -20.45 10.37
C ILE A 269 -21.22 -21.95 10.10
N VAL A 270 -21.12 -22.76 11.15
CA VAL A 270 -21.29 -24.21 11.07
C VAL A 270 -22.60 -24.60 11.73
N LYS A 271 -23.27 -25.62 11.15
CA LYS A 271 -24.44 -26.22 11.79
C LYS A 271 -23.99 -27.11 12.95
N PRO A 272 -24.76 -27.16 14.05
CA PRO A 272 -24.50 -28.13 15.10
C PRO A 272 -24.64 -29.55 14.56
N THR A 273 -24.00 -30.51 15.22
CA THR A 273 -24.01 -31.92 14.81
C THR A 273 -25.39 -32.58 14.94
N LYS A 274 -26.31 -31.95 15.69
CA LYS A 274 -27.73 -32.32 15.86
C LYS A 274 -28.57 -31.06 16.07
#